data_AF-A0A2D4Q0Q6-F1
#
_entry.id   AF-A0A2D4Q0Q6-F1
#
_cell.length_a   1.000
_cell.length_b   1.000
_cell.length_c   1.000
_cell.angle_alpha   90.00
_cell.angle_beta   90.00
_cell.angle_gamma   90.00
#
_symmetry.space_group_name_H-M   'P 1'
#
loop_
_entity.id
_entity.type
_entity.pdbx_description
1 polymer ?
#
loop_
_entity_poly.entity_id
_entity_poly.type
_entity_poly.pdbx_seq_one_letter_code
_entity_poly.pdbx_strand_id
1 'polypeptide(L)'
;PFCIVQPWFRLRHIKKKSFYFFPLHPQQCDKSQTNTLEDEEIEVFYKILTERKEIDGIFSDHAGEKLVMSLEHLVRFLQQEQHEEGNGPEFALSLIEQYEPNETVKRQKSMSKDGFQMYLLSEDGNILNKTHGQVYQDMTQPLSHYYISSSHNTYLMEDQLRGPSSTEAYIRALMKGCRCVELDCWDGPNSEPVIYHGYTFTSKILFSDVIKAIKNYAFKISPYPVIISLENHCSVDQQETMARHLHSILKDTLLVAPIDSKGTKLPSPEQLKGKILVKGKKLTTETEEVSDEDEAAEMEDDIVKSEVEK
;
A
#
# COMPACT_ATOMS: atom_id res chain seq x y z
N PRO A 1 -16.96 26.05 -33.06
CA PRO A 1 -17.38 24.70 -33.51
C PRO A 1 -16.45 23.53 -33.08
N PHE A 2 -15.28 23.77 -32.48
CA PHE A 2 -14.51 22.74 -31.72
C PHE A 2 -15.08 22.40 -30.32
N CYS A 3 -16.33 22.81 -30.04
CA CYS A 3 -16.96 22.67 -28.71
C CYS A 3 -17.24 21.22 -28.28
N ILE A 4 -17.26 20.24 -29.20
CA ILE A 4 -17.56 18.83 -28.88
C ILE A 4 -16.30 18.06 -28.49
N VAL A 5 -15.13 18.51 -28.97
CA VAL A 5 -13.83 17.90 -28.69
C VAL A 5 -13.44 18.08 -27.21
N GLN A 6 -13.70 19.25 -26.61
CA GLN A 6 -13.38 19.52 -25.21
C GLN A 6 -14.14 18.66 -24.18
N PRO A 7 -15.46 18.42 -24.32
CA PRO A 7 -16.19 17.42 -23.55
C PRO A 7 -15.62 16.00 -23.69
N TRP A 8 -15.24 15.60 -24.91
CA TRP A 8 -14.68 14.27 -25.17
C TRP A 8 -13.34 14.05 -24.44
N PHE A 9 -12.50 15.09 -24.36
CA PHE A 9 -11.29 15.09 -23.54
C PHE A 9 -11.57 14.96 -22.04
N ARG A 10 -12.61 15.62 -21.54
CA ARG A 10 -13.01 15.52 -20.13
C ARG A 10 -13.53 14.13 -19.78
N LEU A 11 -14.27 13.49 -20.69
CA LEU A 11 -14.75 12.11 -20.56
C LEU A 11 -13.60 11.10 -20.45
N ARG A 12 -12.43 11.40 -21.03
CA ARG A 12 -11.22 10.56 -20.96
C ARG A 12 -10.19 11.01 -19.94
N HIS A 13 -10.56 11.88 -19.00
CA HIS A 13 -9.68 12.42 -17.96
C HIS A 13 -8.38 13.10 -18.47
N ILE A 14 -8.38 13.60 -19.70
CA ILE A 14 -7.24 14.33 -20.26
C ILE A 14 -7.20 15.73 -19.63
N LYS A 15 -6.17 16.01 -18.83
CA LYS A 15 -6.07 17.25 -18.02
C LYS A 15 -5.82 18.48 -18.89
N LYS A 16 -6.46 19.60 -18.50
CA LYS A 16 -6.45 20.89 -19.22
C LYS A 16 -5.07 21.52 -19.49
N LYS A 17 -4.00 21.14 -18.79
CA LYS A 17 -2.67 21.73 -19.01
C LYS A 17 -2.07 21.40 -20.38
N SER A 18 -2.57 20.35 -21.06
CA SER A 18 -2.18 20.06 -22.44
C SER A 18 -2.78 21.05 -23.47
N PHE A 19 -3.77 21.88 -23.12
CA PHE A 19 -4.46 22.73 -24.11
C PHE A 19 -3.59 23.80 -24.79
N TYR A 20 -2.45 24.19 -24.21
CA TYR A 20 -1.53 25.16 -24.83
C TYR A 20 -0.81 24.63 -26.08
N PHE A 21 -0.77 23.30 -26.28
CA PHE A 21 -0.20 22.65 -27.46
C PHE A 21 -1.27 22.25 -28.52
N PHE A 22 -2.56 22.40 -28.20
CA PHE A 22 -3.65 21.72 -28.91
C PHE A 22 -4.41 22.48 -30.01
N PRO A 23 -4.39 23.82 -30.16
CA PRO A 23 -5.24 24.48 -31.15
C PRO A 23 -4.86 24.12 -32.60
N LEU A 24 -3.66 23.58 -32.85
CA LEU A 24 -3.15 23.27 -34.19
C LEU A 24 -3.63 21.91 -34.74
N HIS A 25 -3.93 20.93 -33.91
CA HIS A 25 -4.19 19.56 -34.39
C HIS A 25 -5.58 19.33 -35.03
N PRO A 26 -6.69 19.90 -34.50
CA PRO A 26 -7.99 19.74 -35.15
C PRO A 26 -8.04 20.40 -36.53
N GLN A 27 -7.38 21.55 -36.70
CA GLN A 27 -7.32 22.27 -37.97
C GLN A 27 -6.45 21.57 -39.02
N GLN A 28 -5.46 20.78 -38.57
CA GLN A 28 -4.65 19.93 -39.45
C GLN A 28 -5.43 18.71 -39.97
N CYS A 29 -6.48 18.29 -39.25
CA CYS A 29 -7.28 17.12 -39.61
C CYS A 29 -8.53 17.50 -40.42
N ASP A 30 -9.07 18.71 -40.26
CA ASP A 30 -10.23 19.25 -40.99
C ASP A 30 -9.83 19.65 -42.43
N LYS A 31 -9.91 18.69 -43.36
CA LYS A 31 -9.65 18.89 -44.79
C LYS A 31 -10.70 19.79 -45.44
N SER A 32 -11.92 19.79 -44.89
CA SER A 32 -13.06 20.56 -45.38
C SER A 32 -13.01 22.06 -45.02
N GLN A 33 -12.16 22.43 -44.06
CA GLN A 33 -12.04 23.77 -43.48
C GLN A 33 -13.36 24.31 -42.91
N THR A 34 -14.27 23.41 -42.51
CA THR A 34 -15.59 23.76 -41.97
C THR A 34 -15.55 24.09 -40.48
N ASN A 35 -14.39 23.97 -39.84
CA ASN A 35 -14.20 23.93 -38.39
C ASN A 35 -14.95 22.78 -37.71
N THR A 36 -15.20 21.69 -38.44
CA THR A 36 -15.76 20.43 -37.91
C THR A 36 -14.90 19.26 -38.40
N LEU A 37 -14.89 18.15 -37.64
CA LEU A 37 -14.19 16.93 -38.04
C LEU A 37 -15.22 15.90 -38.47
N GLU A 38 -15.08 15.38 -39.69
CA GLU A 38 -15.82 14.21 -40.16
C GLU A 38 -15.25 12.93 -39.54
N ASP A 39 -15.96 11.80 -39.63
CA ASP A 39 -15.62 10.56 -38.91
C ASP A 39 -14.18 10.08 -39.16
N GLU A 40 -13.72 10.10 -40.41
CA GLU A 40 -12.33 9.74 -40.76
C GLU A 40 -11.30 10.72 -40.17
N GLU A 41 -11.66 12.01 -40.09
CA GLU A 41 -10.79 13.06 -39.55
C GLU A 41 -10.72 12.97 -38.01
N ILE A 42 -11.79 12.50 -37.35
CA ILE A 42 -11.81 12.19 -35.92
C ILE A 42 -10.84 11.04 -35.60
N GLU A 43 -10.82 9.98 -36.41
CA GLU A 43 -9.88 8.88 -36.24
C GLU A 43 -8.42 9.34 -36.38
N VAL A 44 -8.14 10.16 -37.40
CA VAL A 44 -6.81 10.73 -37.62
C VAL A 44 -6.41 11.64 -36.46
N PHE A 45 -7.32 12.52 -36.03
CA PHE A 45 -7.10 13.39 -34.87
C PHE A 45 -6.81 12.60 -33.60
N TYR A 46 -7.56 11.52 -33.37
CA TYR A 46 -7.37 10.64 -32.22
C TYR A 46 -6.02 9.91 -32.25
N LYS A 47 -5.61 9.43 -33.44
CA LYS A 47 -4.29 8.79 -33.63
C LYS A 47 -3.16 9.78 -33.34
N ILE A 48 -3.23 11.00 -33.86
CA ILE A 48 -2.19 12.02 -33.61
C ILE A 48 -2.13 12.39 -32.12
N LEU A 49 -3.30 12.53 -31.50
CA LEU A 49 -3.41 12.86 -30.08
C LEU A 49 -2.79 11.81 -29.16
N THR A 50 -2.95 10.54 -29.50
CA THR A 50 -2.55 9.40 -28.68
C THR A 50 -1.25 8.75 -29.18
N GLU A 51 -0.60 9.36 -30.17
CA GLU A 51 0.64 8.87 -30.75
C GLU A 51 1.74 8.80 -29.68
N ARG A 52 2.45 7.67 -29.67
CA ARG A 52 3.58 7.38 -28.77
C ARG A 52 4.76 6.94 -29.63
N LYS A 53 5.53 7.91 -30.12
CA LYS A 53 6.65 7.69 -31.05
C LYS A 53 7.72 6.74 -30.51
N GLU A 54 7.91 6.74 -29.20
CA GLU A 54 8.80 5.80 -28.53
C GLU A 54 8.30 4.36 -28.62
N ILE A 55 6.97 4.15 -28.56
CA ILE A 55 6.37 2.82 -28.74
C ILE A 55 6.45 2.41 -30.20
N ASP A 56 6.31 3.34 -31.14
CA ASP A 56 6.51 3.07 -32.58
C ASP A 56 7.93 2.57 -32.86
N GLY A 57 8.94 3.23 -32.27
CA GLY A 57 10.34 2.83 -32.39
C GLY A 57 10.59 1.43 -31.84
N ILE A 58 10.24 1.22 -30.56
CA ILE A 58 10.40 -0.08 -29.89
C ILE A 58 9.67 -1.19 -30.67
N PHE A 59 8.41 -0.96 -31.04
CA PHE A 59 7.65 -1.96 -31.78
C PHE A 59 8.30 -2.30 -33.13
N SER A 60 8.80 -1.29 -33.86
CA SER A 60 9.46 -1.50 -35.15
C SER A 60 10.77 -2.29 -35.01
N ASP A 61 11.55 -2.00 -33.97
CA ASP A 61 12.82 -2.67 -33.70
C ASP A 61 12.64 -4.17 -33.39
N HIS A 62 11.49 -4.55 -32.82
CA HIS A 62 11.21 -5.93 -32.41
C HIS A 62 10.21 -6.70 -33.30
N ALA A 63 9.32 -6.03 -34.04
CA ALA A 63 8.34 -6.69 -34.92
C ALA A 63 8.96 -7.17 -36.25
N GLY A 64 10.10 -6.62 -36.64
CA GLY A 64 10.76 -6.87 -37.94
C GLY A 64 10.11 -6.11 -39.10
N GLU A 65 10.27 -6.59 -40.34
CA GLU A 65 9.74 -5.90 -41.54
C GLU A 65 8.21 -5.97 -41.69
N LYS A 66 7.52 -6.69 -40.81
CA LYS A 66 6.06 -6.85 -40.84
C LYS A 66 5.38 -5.80 -39.96
N LEU A 67 4.18 -5.37 -40.35
CA LEU A 67 3.32 -4.49 -39.53
C LEU A 67 2.73 -5.16 -38.27
N VAL A 68 3.15 -6.41 -37.98
CA VAL A 68 2.73 -7.20 -36.83
C VAL A 68 3.92 -7.97 -36.27
N MET A 69 3.99 -8.10 -34.95
CA MET A 69 4.98 -8.89 -34.24
C MET A 69 4.52 -10.36 -34.20
N SER A 70 5.33 -11.28 -34.74
CA SER A 70 5.03 -12.71 -34.68
C SER A 70 5.19 -13.25 -33.26
N LEU A 71 4.64 -14.44 -32.99
CA LEU A 71 4.87 -15.12 -31.71
C LEU A 71 6.36 -15.27 -31.37
N GLU A 72 7.19 -15.63 -32.34
CA GLU A 72 8.64 -15.78 -32.15
C GLU A 72 9.31 -14.46 -31.77
N HIS A 73 8.93 -13.36 -32.43
CA HIS A 73 9.43 -12.03 -32.11
C HIS A 73 9.00 -11.58 -30.72
N LEU A 74 7.75 -11.86 -30.32
CA LEU A 74 7.27 -11.53 -28.98
C LEU A 74 8.02 -12.33 -27.91
N VAL A 75 8.24 -13.63 -28.11
CA VAL A 75 9.05 -14.46 -27.19
C VAL A 75 10.45 -13.88 -27.04
N ARG A 76 11.08 -13.48 -28.15
CA ARG A 76 12.41 -12.87 -28.14
C ARG A 76 12.40 -11.55 -27.36
N PHE A 77 11.43 -10.69 -27.58
CA PHE A 77 11.27 -9.44 -26.84
C PHE A 77 11.14 -9.68 -25.33
N LEU A 78 10.29 -10.62 -24.92
CA LEU A 78 10.08 -10.95 -23.50
C LEU A 78 11.37 -11.47 -22.84
N GLN A 79 12.14 -12.30 -23.54
CA GLN A 79 13.37 -12.87 -23.00
C GLN A 79 14.54 -11.87 -22.97
N GLN A 80 14.69 -11.07 -24.03
CA GLN A 80 15.85 -10.20 -24.21
C GLN A 80 15.67 -8.83 -23.56
N GLU A 81 14.48 -8.24 -23.65
CA GLU A 81 14.21 -6.88 -23.17
C GLU A 81 13.48 -6.87 -21.83
N GLN A 82 12.54 -7.80 -21.63
CA GLN A 82 11.78 -7.88 -20.36
C GLN A 82 12.45 -8.83 -19.34
N HIS A 83 13.52 -9.53 -19.74
CA HIS A 83 14.26 -10.50 -18.92
C HIS A 83 13.38 -11.58 -18.28
N GLU A 84 12.32 -11.98 -18.98
CA GLU A 84 11.43 -13.05 -18.54
C GLU A 84 11.95 -14.42 -19.01
N GLU A 85 13.12 -14.83 -18.50
CA GLU A 85 13.86 -16.02 -18.95
C GLU A 85 13.08 -17.34 -18.81
N GLY A 86 12.10 -17.40 -17.90
CA GLY A 86 11.23 -18.56 -17.70
C GLY A 86 10.00 -18.62 -18.61
N ASN A 87 9.70 -17.53 -19.35
CA ASN A 87 8.49 -17.41 -20.14
C ASN A 87 8.75 -17.79 -21.61
N GLY A 88 8.10 -18.86 -22.04
CA GLY A 88 8.21 -19.41 -23.39
C GLY A 88 7.06 -19.02 -24.32
N PRO A 89 6.93 -19.71 -25.48
CA PRO A 89 5.86 -19.47 -26.45
C PRO A 89 4.45 -19.54 -25.87
N GLU A 90 4.22 -20.35 -24.84
CA GLU A 90 2.90 -20.47 -24.18
C GLU A 90 2.49 -19.16 -23.47
N PHE A 91 3.42 -18.52 -22.76
CA PHE A 91 3.15 -17.24 -22.10
C PHE A 91 2.97 -16.11 -23.11
N ALA A 92 3.83 -16.04 -24.14
CA ALA A 92 3.67 -15.07 -25.21
C ALA A 92 2.31 -15.23 -25.93
N LEU A 93 1.83 -16.47 -26.12
CA LEU A 93 0.49 -16.74 -26.64
C LEU A 93 -0.62 -16.24 -25.71
N SER A 94 -0.49 -16.42 -24.40
CA SER A 94 -1.50 -15.90 -23.46
C SER A 94 -1.59 -14.38 -23.48
N LEU A 95 -0.45 -13.68 -23.62
CA LEU A 95 -0.44 -12.23 -23.78
C LEU A 95 -1.15 -11.79 -25.07
N ILE A 96 -0.92 -12.48 -26.19
CA ILE A 96 -1.62 -12.20 -27.45
C ILE A 96 -3.13 -12.40 -27.28
N GLU A 97 -3.55 -13.53 -26.71
CA GLU A 97 -4.96 -13.84 -26.52
C GLU A 97 -5.67 -12.77 -25.66
N GLN A 98 -4.98 -12.30 -24.62
CA GLN A 98 -5.51 -11.35 -23.65
C GLN A 98 -5.51 -9.90 -24.16
N TYR A 99 -4.45 -9.47 -24.86
CA TYR A 99 -4.22 -8.04 -25.14
C TYR A 99 -4.41 -7.64 -26.59
N GLU A 100 -4.38 -8.58 -27.55
CA GLU A 100 -4.57 -8.24 -28.96
C GLU A 100 -6.04 -7.88 -29.26
N PRO A 101 -6.33 -6.66 -29.73
CA PRO A 101 -7.71 -6.27 -30.06
C PRO A 101 -8.18 -6.78 -31.42
N ASN A 102 -7.27 -7.03 -32.39
CA ASN A 102 -7.66 -7.45 -33.73
C ASN A 102 -7.76 -8.98 -33.82
N GLU A 103 -8.98 -9.48 -33.92
CA GLU A 103 -9.30 -10.91 -34.03
C GLU A 103 -8.61 -11.64 -35.20
N THR A 104 -8.33 -10.94 -36.30
CA THR A 104 -7.60 -11.55 -37.43
C THR A 104 -6.13 -11.75 -37.10
N VAL A 105 -5.51 -10.76 -36.46
CA VAL A 105 -4.11 -10.82 -36.03
C VAL A 105 -3.93 -11.83 -34.89
N LYS A 106 -4.88 -11.87 -33.95
CA LYS A 106 -4.94 -12.85 -32.87
C LYS A 106 -5.02 -14.29 -33.39
N ARG A 107 -5.91 -14.57 -34.36
CA ARG A 107 -5.98 -15.90 -35.03
C ARG A 107 -4.68 -16.32 -35.72
N GLN A 108 -3.88 -15.35 -36.16
CA GLN A 108 -2.55 -15.58 -36.75
C GLN A 108 -1.44 -15.73 -35.69
N LYS A 109 -1.78 -15.75 -34.39
CA LYS A 109 -0.82 -15.81 -33.27
C LYS A 109 0.24 -14.72 -33.38
N SER A 110 -0.20 -13.52 -33.72
CA SER A 110 0.65 -12.33 -33.85
C SER A 110 0.06 -11.20 -33.00
N MET A 111 0.86 -10.17 -32.76
CA MET A 111 0.49 -8.99 -31.98
C MET A 111 0.66 -7.73 -32.84
N SER A 112 -0.38 -6.91 -32.89
CA SER A 112 -0.34 -5.58 -33.50
C SER A 112 0.31 -4.58 -32.55
N LYS A 113 0.66 -3.39 -33.05
CA LYS A 113 1.16 -2.30 -32.20
C LYS A 113 0.18 -1.94 -31.08
N ASP A 114 -1.11 -1.93 -31.40
CA ASP A 114 -2.15 -1.63 -30.41
C ASP A 114 -2.20 -2.70 -29.32
N GLY A 115 -2.10 -3.99 -29.68
CA GLY A 115 -1.99 -5.09 -28.73
C GLY A 115 -0.72 -5.02 -27.87
N PHE A 116 0.40 -4.65 -28.46
CA PHE A 116 1.66 -4.46 -27.75
C PHE A 116 1.59 -3.30 -26.74
N GLN A 117 0.98 -2.19 -27.14
CA GLN A 117 0.74 -1.05 -26.24
C GLN A 117 -0.23 -1.43 -25.10
N MET A 118 -1.27 -2.23 -25.37
CA MET A 118 -2.16 -2.74 -24.33
C MET A 118 -1.41 -3.62 -23.34
N TYR A 119 -0.53 -4.49 -23.81
CA TYR A 119 0.36 -5.29 -22.96
C TYR A 119 1.26 -4.42 -22.08
N LEU A 120 1.99 -3.45 -22.66
CA LEU A 120 2.91 -2.59 -21.89
C LEU A 120 2.21 -1.75 -20.80
N LEU A 121 0.94 -1.41 -21.01
CA LEU A 121 0.13 -0.66 -20.05
C LEU A 121 -0.67 -1.57 -19.10
N SER A 122 -0.61 -2.88 -19.31
CA SER A 122 -1.32 -3.86 -18.49
C SER A 122 -0.58 -4.15 -17.19
N GLU A 123 -1.18 -5.00 -16.35
CA GLU A 123 -0.46 -5.53 -15.20
C GLU A 123 0.76 -6.37 -15.63
N ASP A 124 0.75 -7.07 -16.78
CA ASP A 124 1.89 -7.88 -17.27
C ASP A 124 3.05 -7.02 -17.79
N GLY A 125 2.76 -5.78 -18.18
CA GLY A 125 3.77 -4.77 -18.49
C GLY A 125 4.18 -3.91 -17.29
N ASN A 126 3.67 -4.20 -16.09
CA ASN A 126 3.94 -3.39 -14.92
C ASN A 126 5.37 -3.62 -14.43
N ILE A 127 6.04 -2.52 -14.05
CA ILE A 127 7.38 -2.56 -13.44
C ILE A 127 7.42 -3.36 -12.14
N LEU A 128 6.27 -3.50 -11.45
CA LEU A 128 6.15 -4.31 -10.26
C LEU A 128 5.91 -5.77 -10.62
N ASN A 129 6.79 -6.65 -10.15
CA ASN A 129 6.63 -8.09 -10.32
C ASN A 129 5.32 -8.58 -9.67
N LYS A 130 4.40 -9.07 -10.51
CA LYS A 130 3.10 -9.59 -10.09
C LYS A 130 3.17 -10.70 -9.04
N THR A 131 4.19 -11.55 -9.11
CA THR A 131 4.37 -12.65 -8.14
C THR A 131 4.56 -12.13 -6.72
N HIS A 132 5.02 -10.89 -6.57
CA HIS A 132 5.15 -10.21 -5.28
C HIS A 132 3.87 -9.46 -4.85
N GLY A 133 2.78 -9.54 -5.64
CA GLY A 133 1.47 -8.97 -5.30
C GLY A 133 0.70 -9.78 -4.25
N GLN A 134 1.17 -10.99 -3.92
CA GLN A 134 0.69 -11.82 -2.83
C GLN A 134 1.85 -12.21 -1.92
N VAL A 135 1.57 -12.88 -0.81
CA VAL A 135 2.63 -13.37 0.08
C VAL A 135 3.41 -14.48 -0.62
N TYR A 136 4.70 -14.25 -0.89
CA TYR A 136 5.58 -15.16 -1.63
C TYR A 136 6.81 -15.60 -0.82
N GLN A 137 7.10 -14.94 0.30
CA GLN A 137 8.26 -15.24 1.14
C GLN A 137 7.96 -16.39 2.10
N ASP A 138 9.02 -17.04 2.59
CA ASP A 138 8.89 -18.01 3.68
C ASP A 138 8.46 -17.28 4.97
N MET A 139 7.24 -17.54 5.41
CA MET A 139 6.64 -16.93 6.61
C MET A 139 6.80 -17.81 7.87
N THR A 140 7.61 -18.87 7.79
CA THR A 140 7.83 -19.85 8.88
C THR A 140 9.10 -19.60 9.71
N GLN A 141 9.95 -18.65 9.30
CA GLN A 141 11.12 -18.22 10.08
C GLN A 141 10.70 -17.46 11.37
N PRO A 142 11.56 -17.36 12.39
CA PRO A 142 11.28 -16.58 13.61
C PRO A 142 10.96 -15.12 13.31
N LEU A 143 10.08 -14.49 14.10
CA LEU A 143 9.68 -13.08 13.91
C LEU A 143 10.86 -12.10 13.75
N SER A 144 11.99 -12.36 14.41
CA SER A 144 13.20 -11.52 14.32
C SER A 144 13.86 -11.49 12.92
N HIS A 145 13.40 -12.29 11.97
CA HIS A 145 13.96 -12.36 10.62
C HIS A 145 13.24 -11.44 9.62
N TYR A 146 12.20 -10.72 10.04
CA TYR A 146 11.35 -9.91 9.16
C TYR A 146 11.41 -8.44 9.53
N TYR A 147 11.35 -7.58 8.51
CA TYR A 147 10.98 -6.19 8.71
C TYR A 147 9.49 -6.11 8.99
N ILE A 148 9.12 -5.46 10.11
CA ILE A 148 7.74 -5.30 10.54
C ILE A 148 7.32 -3.85 10.31
N SER A 149 6.27 -3.66 9.51
CA SER A 149 5.67 -2.33 9.31
C SER A 149 5.12 -1.82 10.64
N SER A 150 5.71 -0.74 11.15
CA SER A 150 5.50 -0.25 12.53
C SER A 150 5.15 1.24 12.50
N SER A 151 4.28 1.67 13.39
CA SER A 151 3.82 3.05 13.51
C SER A 151 4.18 3.59 14.89
N HIS A 152 4.80 4.76 14.91
CA HIS A 152 5.13 5.52 16.12
C HIS A 152 3.98 6.44 16.50
N ASN A 153 3.71 6.63 17.80
CA ASN A 153 2.64 7.48 18.36
C ASN A 153 1.35 7.39 17.54
N THR A 154 0.86 6.15 17.37
CA THR A 154 -0.11 5.80 16.32
C THR A 154 -1.44 6.54 16.48
N TYR A 155 -1.75 7.01 17.67
CA TYR A 155 -2.96 7.76 17.98
C TYR A 155 -2.97 9.18 17.38
N LEU A 156 -1.82 9.78 17.10
CA LEU A 156 -1.71 11.16 16.59
C LEU A 156 -2.06 11.25 15.10
N MET A 157 -2.90 12.23 14.76
CA MET A 157 -3.27 12.50 13.36
C MET A 157 -2.39 13.55 12.69
N GLU A 158 -1.73 14.39 13.48
CA GLU A 158 -0.98 15.57 13.02
C GLU A 158 0.33 15.73 13.80
N ASP A 159 0.55 16.86 14.47
CA ASP A 159 1.78 17.16 15.20
C ASP A 159 1.82 16.55 16.61
N GLN A 160 3.04 16.48 17.17
CA GLN A 160 3.31 15.88 18.48
C GLN A 160 2.84 16.74 19.66
N LEU A 161 2.57 18.03 19.51
CA LEU A 161 2.37 18.94 20.65
C LEU A 161 0.89 19.31 20.88
N ARG A 162 0.13 19.49 19.81
CA ARG A 162 -1.25 20.01 19.83
C ARG A 162 -2.20 19.25 18.90
N GLY A 163 -1.67 18.32 18.11
CA GLY A 163 -2.43 17.54 17.15
C GLY A 163 -3.55 16.72 17.80
N PRO A 164 -4.63 16.43 17.05
CA PRO A 164 -5.71 15.59 17.57
C PRO A 164 -5.28 14.12 17.60
N SER A 165 -5.61 13.44 18.68
CA SER A 165 -5.57 11.98 18.79
C SER A 165 -6.88 11.36 18.35
N SER A 166 -6.85 10.24 17.63
CA SER A 166 -8.05 9.59 17.11
C SER A 166 -7.93 8.07 16.95
N THR A 167 -9.02 7.35 17.20
CA THR A 167 -9.14 5.93 16.84
C THR A 167 -9.02 5.70 15.33
N GLU A 168 -9.35 6.71 14.51
CA GLU A 168 -9.21 6.64 13.05
C GLU A 168 -7.74 6.53 12.62
N ALA A 169 -6.79 7.04 13.42
CA ALA A 169 -5.37 6.91 13.15
C ALA A 169 -4.94 5.43 13.13
N TYR A 170 -5.38 4.65 14.13
CA TYR A 170 -5.19 3.20 14.18
C TYR A 170 -5.85 2.47 13.01
N ILE A 171 -7.08 2.86 12.65
CA ILE A 171 -7.79 2.26 11.51
C ILE A 171 -6.98 2.45 10.24
N ARG A 172 -6.51 3.68 9.97
CA ARG A 172 -5.70 3.99 8.78
C ARG A 172 -4.37 3.25 8.77
N ALA A 173 -3.67 3.17 9.90
CA ALA A 173 -2.42 2.43 10.01
C ALA A 173 -2.62 0.95 9.67
N LEU A 174 -3.61 0.29 10.29
CA LEU A 174 -3.92 -1.12 10.05
C LEU A 174 -4.39 -1.38 8.61
N MET A 175 -5.21 -0.49 8.04
CA MET A 175 -5.67 -0.58 6.64
C MET A 175 -4.56 -0.34 5.61
N LYS A 176 -3.46 0.30 6.00
CA LYS A 176 -2.22 0.40 5.21
C LYS A 176 -1.26 -0.77 5.43
N GLY A 177 -1.66 -1.77 6.22
CA GLY A 177 -0.88 -2.98 6.49
C GLY A 177 0.07 -2.88 7.68
N CYS A 178 0.03 -1.81 8.48
CA CYS A 178 0.84 -1.70 9.69
C CYS A 178 0.57 -2.86 10.65
N ARG A 179 1.62 -3.44 11.24
CA ARG A 179 1.60 -4.63 12.11
C ARG A 179 2.10 -4.35 13.54
N CYS A 180 2.66 -3.18 13.83
CA CYS A 180 3.00 -2.75 15.19
C CYS A 180 2.45 -1.35 15.43
N VAL A 181 1.57 -1.20 16.42
CA VAL A 181 0.93 0.07 16.77
C VAL A 181 1.24 0.41 18.22
N GLU A 182 1.36 1.70 18.49
CA GLU A 182 1.82 2.26 19.77
C GLU A 182 0.69 2.98 20.50
N LEU A 183 0.60 2.72 21.81
CA LEU A 183 -0.44 3.22 22.72
C LEU A 183 0.21 3.78 23.99
N ASP A 184 0.20 5.09 24.13
CA ASP A 184 0.72 5.78 25.31
C ASP A 184 -0.40 5.93 26.32
N CYS A 185 -0.39 5.06 27.32
CA CYS A 185 -1.51 4.85 28.22
C CYS A 185 -1.30 5.63 29.51
N TRP A 186 -2.25 6.51 29.81
CA TRP A 186 -2.25 7.37 30.98
C TRP A 186 -3.53 7.23 31.78
N ASP A 187 -3.45 7.53 33.07
CA ASP A 187 -4.62 7.57 33.94
C ASP A 187 -5.67 8.57 33.43
N GLY A 188 -6.90 8.09 33.27
CA GLY A 188 -8.03 8.91 32.86
C GLY A 188 -9.10 9.07 33.95
N PRO A 189 -10.10 9.92 33.71
CA PRO A 189 -11.21 10.12 34.63
C PRO A 189 -12.09 8.87 34.73
N ASN A 190 -12.83 8.73 35.83
CA ASN A 190 -13.76 7.62 36.08
C ASN A 190 -13.11 6.22 36.04
N SER A 191 -11.81 6.13 36.38
CA SER A 191 -11.03 4.90 36.34
C SER A 191 -10.94 4.24 34.94
N GLU A 192 -11.14 5.04 33.89
CA GLU A 192 -10.99 4.61 32.50
C GLU A 192 -9.69 5.16 31.90
N PRO A 193 -8.74 4.29 31.49
CA PRO A 193 -7.47 4.70 30.90
C PRO A 193 -7.67 5.46 29.59
N VAL A 194 -6.81 6.44 29.35
CA VAL A 194 -6.79 7.26 28.14
C VAL A 194 -5.47 7.11 27.39
N ILE A 195 -5.49 7.44 26.11
CA ILE A 195 -4.31 7.49 25.24
C ILE A 195 -4.12 8.92 24.72
N TYR A 196 -2.91 9.44 24.87
CA TYR A 196 -2.43 10.70 24.31
C TYR A 196 -0.92 10.84 24.53
N HIS A 197 -0.31 11.86 23.92
CA HIS A 197 1.11 12.13 24.08
C HIS A 197 1.36 12.85 25.40
N GLY A 198 2.10 12.21 26.32
CA GLY A 198 2.40 12.69 27.66
C GLY A 198 2.88 14.13 27.68
N TYR A 199 2.51 14.88 28.72
CA TYR A 199 2.99 16.26 28.94
C TYR A 199 2.67 17.27 27.82
N THR A 200 1.83 16.93 26.83
CA THR A 200 1.44 17.83 25.73
C THR A 200 -0.02 18.29 25.79
N PHE A 201 -0.44 19.07 24.79
CA PHE A 201 -1.82 19.53 24.59
C PHE A 201 -2.61 18.68 23.57
N THR A 202 -2.09 17.51 23.20
CA THR A 202 -2.79 16.60 22.29
C THR A 202 -4.12 16.12 22.89
N SER A 203 -5.12 15.89 22.04
CA SER A 203 -6.42 15.43 22.54
C SER A 203 -6.34 14.01 23.07
N LYS A 204 -7.27 13.63 23.95
CA LYS A 204 -7.29 12.32 24.61
C LYS A 204 -8.37 11.42 24.02
N ILE A 205 -8.08 10.13 23.88
CA ILE A 205 -9.04 9.11 23.45
C ILE A 205 -9.08 7.96 24.46
N LEU A 206 -10.20 7.25 24.56
CA LEU A 206 -10.33 6.13 25.49
C LEU A 206 -9.53 4.92 25.02
N PHE A 207 -8.79 4.28 25.94
CA PHE A 207 -8.08 3.04 25.67
C PHE A 207 -9.02 1.95 25.12
N SER A 208 -10.19 1.79 25.75
CA SER A 208 -11.17 0.77 25.35
C SER A 208 -11.68 0.95 23.91
N ASP A 209 -11.80 2.19 23.42
CA ASP A 209 -12.23 2.47 22.06
C ASP A 209 -11.12 2.19 21.04
N VAL A 210 -9.86 2.45 21.40
CA VAL A 210 -8.70 2.04 20.59
C VAL A 210 -8.62 0.53 20.48
N ILE A 211 -8.78 -0.22 21.58
CA ILE A 211 -8.76 -1.70 21.52
C ILE A 211 -9.91 -2.25 20.67
N LYS A 212 -11.10 -1.64 20.71
CA LYS A 212 -12.22 -2.01 19.80
C LYS A 212 -11.88 -1.75 18.34
N ALA A 213 -11.24 -0.61 18.03
CA ALA A 213 -10.80 -0.30 16.67
C ALA A 213 -9.76 -1.34 16.20
N ILE A 214 -8.76 -1.66 17.02
CA ILE A 214 -7.76 -2.70 16.71
C ILE A 214 -8.43 -4.04 16.47
N LYS A 215 -9.34 -4.50 17.35
CA LYS A 215 -10.08 -5.77 17.17
C LYS A 215 -10.77 -5.86 15.82
N ASN A 216 -11.39 -4.78 15.38
CA ASN A 216 -12.17 -4.74 14.15
C ASN A 216 -11.32 -4.69 12.88
N TYR A 217 -10.09 -4.17 12.94
CA TYR A 217 -9.29 -3.86 11.75
C TYR A 217 -7.94 -4.58 11.68
N ALA A 218 -7.47 -5.21 12.77
CA ALA A 218 -6.16 -5.85 12.86
C ALA A 218 -5.87 -6.79 11.68
N PHE A 219 -6.87 -7.56 11.24
CA PHE A 219 -6.69 -8.61 10.24
C PHE A 219 -7.44 -8.38 8.92
N LYS A 220 -7.94 -7.17 8.64
CA LYS A 220 -8.70 -6.89 7.40
C LYS A 220 -7.86 -6.97 6.13
N ILE A 221 -6.60 -6.54 6.20
CA ILE A 221 -5.69 -6.44 5.04
C ILE A 221 -4.58 -7.48 5.09
N SER A 222 -4.28 -8.04 6.27
CA SER A 222 -3.24 -9.06 6.44
C SER A 222 -3.60 -10.00 7.60
N PRO A 223 -3.42 -11.32 7.45
CA PRO A 223 -3.72 -12.31 8.50
C PRO A 223 -2.62 -12.41 9.56
N TYR A 224 -1.44 -11.82 9.31
CA TYR A 224 -0.27 -11.91 10.18
C TYR A 224 -0.43 -11.09 11.47
N PRO A 225 0.32 -11.44 12.53
CA PRO A 225 0.11 -10.87 13.86
C PRO A 225 0.19 -9.35 13.91
N VAL A 226 -0.52 -8.78 14.87
CA VAL A 226 -0.41 -7.36 15.25
C VAL A 226 0.22 -7.26 16.64
N ILE A 227 1.18 -6.36 16.80
CA ILE A 227 1.84 -6.05 18.05
C ILE A 227 1.28 -4.72 18.56
N ILE A 228 0.84 -4.70 19.81
CA ILE A 228 0.47 -3.50 20.57
C ILE A 228 1.68 -3.16 21.44
N SER A 229 2.39 -2.08 21.11
CA SER A 229 3.43 -1.48 21.95
C SER A 229 2.74 -0.61 23.00
N LEU A 230 2.81 -1.02 24.27
CA LEU A 230 2.26 -0.26 25.39
C LEU A 230 3.36 0.54 26.06
N GLU A 231 3.21 1.86 26.04
CA GLU A 231 3.92 2.75 26.95
C GLU A 231 2.98 3.05 28.12
N ASN A 232 3.33 2.57 29.31
CA ASN A 232 2.38 2.46 30.42
C ASN A 232 2.73 3.41 31.57
N HIS A 233 1.94 4.47 31.69
CA HIS A 233 1.99 5.48 32.75
C HIS A 233 0.77 5.42 33.69
N CYS A 234 0.00 4.32 33.63
CA CYS A 234 -1.20 4.15 34.44
C CYS A 234 -0.88 3.68 35.87
N SER A 235 -1.71 4.08 36.84
CA SER A 235 -1.73 3.49 38.17
C SER A 235 -2.14 2.02 38.13
N VAL A 236 -1.80 1.26 39.18
CA VAL A 236 -2.11 -0.19 39.27
C VAL A 236 -3.60 -0.47 39.02
N ASP A 237 -4.49 0.33 39.61
CA ASP A 237 -5.94 0.18 39.44
C ASP A 237 -6.36 0.34 37.96
N GLN A 238 -5.77 1.29 37.24
CA GLN A 238 -6.06 1.51 35.82
C GLN A 238 -5.34 0.50 34.92
N GLN A 239 -4.19 -0.03 35.31
CA GLN A 239 -3.55 -1.17 34.64
C GLN A 239 -4.44 -2.42 34.70
N GLU A 240 -5.10 -2.69 35.82
CA GLU A 240 -6.11 -3.75 35.91
C GLU A 240 -7.30 -3.49 34.96
N THR A 241 -7.73 -2.23 34.82
CA THR A 241 -8.73 -1.84 33.83
C THR A 241 -8.26 -2.09 32.40
N MET A 242 -7.01 -1.72 32.05
CA MET A 242 -6.42 -2.00 30.74
C MET A 242 -6.41 -3.49 30.45
N ALA A 243 -5.96 -4.31 31.40
CA ALA A 243 -5.93 -5.77 31.26
C ALA A 243 -7.34 -6.34 31.04
N ARG A 244 -8.34 -5.88 31.81
CA ARG A 244 -9.76 -6.26 31.60
C ARG A 244 -10.26 -5.90 30.20
N HIS A 245 -9.94 -4.70 29.70
CA HIS A 245 -10.32 -4.28 28.34
C HIS A 245 -9.66 -5.13 27.26
N LEU A 246 -8.35 -5.39 27.37
CA LEU A 246 -7.62 -6.26 26.45
C LEU A 246 -8.25 -7.66 26.41
N HIS A 247 -8.48 -8.29 27.56
CA HIS A 247 -9.08 -9.62 27.62
C HIS A 247 -10.52 -9.67 27.09
N SER A 248 -11.37 -8.73 27.51
CA SER A 248 -12.81 -8.77 27.18
C SER A 248 -13.10 -8.40 25.72
N ILE A 249 -12.31 -7.49 25.14
CA ILE A 249 -12.51 -7.01 23.77
C ILE A 249 -11.77 -7.90 22.77
N LEU A 250 -10.50 -8.22 23.01
CA LEU A 250 -9.69 -9.00 22.07
C LEU A 250 -9.96 -10.51 22.16
N LYS A 251 -10.34 -11.03 23.33
CA LYS A 251 -10.73 -12.43 23.52
C LYS A 251 -9.69 -13.41 22.95
N ASP A 252 -10.13 -14.30 22.06
CA ASP A 252 -9.36 -15.36 21.42
C ASP A 252 -8.24 -14.86 20.50
N THR A 253 -8.30 -13.61 20.03
CA THR A 253 -7.23 -13.02 19.22
C THR A 253 -6.09 -12.53 20.09
N LEU A 254 -6.28 -12.28 21.39
CA LEU A 254 -5.17 -11.91 22.28
C LEU A 254 -4.31 -13.15 22.59
N LEU A 255 -3.00 -13.02 22.40
CA LEU A 255 -2.05 -14.04 22.82
C LEU A 255 -1.74 -13.88 24.31
N VAL A 256 -2.27 -14.78 25.13
CA VAL A 256 -2.14 -14.74 26.61
C VAL A 256 -1.17 -15.79 27.16
N ALA A 257 -0.73 -16.74 26.34
CA ALA A 257 0.18 -17.81 26.72
C ALA A 257 1.19 -18.10 25.58
N PRO A 258 2.41 -18.56 25.90
CA PRO A 258 3.38 -18.96 24.89
C PRO A 258 2.84 -20.08 23.98
N ILE A 259 3.12 -20.00 22.69
CA ILE A 259 2.75 -21.05 21.72
C ILE A 259 3.60 -22.31 21.93
N ASP A 260 4.88 -22.14 22.27
CA ASP A 260 5.78 -23.22 22.67
C ASP A 260 6.53 -22.80 23.94
N SER A 261 6.28 -23.50 25.04
CA SER A 261 6.90 -23.22 26.34
C SER A 261 8.36 -23.65 26.45
N LYS A 262 8.90 -24.35 25.43
CA LYS A 262 10.28 -24.85 25.39
C LYS A 262 11.14 -24.20 24.30
N GLY A 263 10.57 -23.30 23.49
CA GLY A 263 11.24 -22.71 22.35
C GLY A 263 12.33 -21.71 22.78
N THR A 264 13.54 -21.87 22.24
CA THR A 264 14.64 -20.89 22.38
C THR A 264 14.56 -19.75 21.35
N LYS A 265 13.51 -19.72 20.53
CA LYS A 265 13.32 -18.78 19.41
C LYS A 265 11.93 -18.18 19.44
N LEU A 266 11.78 -16.97 18.88
CA LEU A 266 10.47 -16.36 18.69
C LEU A 266 9.60 -17.20 17.74
N PRO A 267 8.28 -17.25 17.95
CA PRO A 267 7.37 -17.88 16.99
C PRO A 267 7.42 -17.19 15.63
N SER A 268 7.02 -17.89 14.59
CA SER A 268 6.93 -17.35 13.23
C SER A 268 5.64 -16.56 12.99
N PRO A 269 5.62 -15.68 11.96
CA PRO A 269 4.37 -15.06 11.50
C PRO A 269 3.26 -16.07 11.22
N GLU A 270 3.58 -17.23 10.64
CA GLU A 270 2.61 -18.32 10.40
C GLU A 270 1.98 -18.84 11.70
N GLN A 271 2.80 -19.12 12.72
CA GLN A 271 2.32 -19.61 14.01
C GLN A 271 1.44 -18.60 14.74
N LEU A 272 1.64 -17.31 14.46
CA LEU A 272 0.96 -16.19 15.12
C LEU A 272 -0.18 -15.58 14.28
N LYS A 273 -0.61 -16.23 13.19
CA LYS A 273 -1.74 -15.75 12.38
C LYS A 273 -2.99 -15.50 13.23
N GLY A 274 -3.61 -14.34 13.03
CA GLY A 274 -4.81 -13.91 13.76
C GLY A 274 -4.57 -13.57 15.23
N LYS A 275 -3.31 -13.47 15.67
CA LYS A 275 -2.96 -13.13 17.07
C LYS A 275 -2.52 -11.68 17.23
N ILE A 276 -2.91 -11.11 18.35
CA ILE A 276 -2.51 -9.80 18.83
C ILE A 276 -1.60 -10.02 20.03
N LEU A 277 -0.40 -9.48 19.95
CA LEU A 277 0.63 -9.56 20.98
C LEU A 277 0.71 -8.21 21.69
N VAL A 278 1.08 -8.25 22.97
CA VAL A 278 1.32 -7.04 23.76
C VAL A 278 2.81 -6.99 24.07
N LYS A 279 3.48 -5.92 23.60
CA LYS A 279 4.84 -5.54 23.98
C LYS A 279 4.71 -4.53 25.13
N GLY A 280 5.41 -4.76 26.22
CA GLY A 280 5.45 -3.86 27.37
C GLY A 280 6.32 -4.43 28.49
N LYS A 281 6.46 -3.67 29.58
CA LYS A 281 7.23 -4.07 30.76
C LYS A 281 6.64 -5.33 31.39
N LYS A 282 7.50 -6.28 31.72
CA LYS A 282 7.16 -7.51 32.44
C LYS A 282 7.92 -7.52 33.75
N LEU A 283 7.22 -7.75 34.85
CA LEU A 283 7.85 -7.93 36.16
C LEU A 283 8.77 -9.16 36.11
N THR A 284 10.08 -8.94 36.22
CA THR A 284 11.08 -10.00 36.42
C THR A 284 11.18 -10.30 37.91
N THR A 285 11.45 -11.56 38.26
CA THR A 285 11.67 -11.96 39.66
C THR A 285 13.08 -11.61 40.17
N GLU A 286 14.00 -11.17 39.30
CA GLU A 286 15.36 -10.76 39.65
C GLU A 286 15.78 -9.51 38.85
N THR A 287 16.30 -8.53 39.59
CA THR A 287 17.01 -7.27 39.23
C THR A 287 16.46 -6.42 38.07
N GLU A 288 16.11 -5.17 38.43
CA GLU A 288 15.81 -4.04 37.55
C GLU A 288 17.04 -3.66 36.71
N GLU A 289 17.20 -4.28 35.54
CA GLU A 289 18.03 -3.71 34.48
C GLU A 289 17.13 -2.79 33.63
N VAL A 290 17.40 -1.49 33.68
CA VAL A 290 16.76 -0.49 32.82
C VAL A 290 17.21 -0.76 31.38
N SER A 291 16.28 -0.88 30.44
CA SER A 291 16.63 -1.13 29.04
C SER A 291 16.96 0.17 28.30
N ASP A 292 17.79 0.10 27.26
CA ASP A 292 18.09 1.26 26.39
C ASP A 292 16.81 1.91 25.80
N GLU A 293 15.74 1.12 25.59
CA GLU A 293 14.44 1.62 25.15
C GLU A 293 13.75 2.45 26.24
N ASP A 294 13.90 2.08 27.51
CA ASP A 294 13.34 2.83 28.64
C ASP A 294 14.05 4.18 28.80
N GLU A 295 15.38 4.22 28.68
CA GLU A 295 16.14 5.46 28.74
C GLU A 295 15.77 6.41 27.59
N ALA A 296 15.53 5.86 26.38
CA ALA A 296 15.12 6.65 25.22
C ALA A 296 13.74 7.29 25.41
N ALA A 297 12.76 6.53 25.92
CA ALA A 297 11.41 7.04 26.18
C ALA A 297 11.42 8.14 27.27
N GLU A 298 12.17 7.94 28.36
CA GLU A 298 12.29 8.95 29.43
C GLU A 298 12.96 10.24 28.93
N MET A 299 13.99 10.12 28.09
CA MET A 299 14.62 11.29 27.47
C MET A 299 13.67 12.06 26.54
N GLU A 300 12.82 11.37 25.79
CA GLU A 300 11.81 12.00 24.93
C GLU A 300 10.79 12.78 25.76
N ASP A 301 10.24 12.17 26.81
CA ASP A 301 9.33 12.81 27.75
C ASP A 301 9.91 14.10 28.36
N ASP A 302 11.19 14.07 28.75
CA ASP A 302 11.85 15.24 29.34
C ASP A 302 12.11 16.36 28.32
N ILE A 303 12.41 16.02 27.07
CA ILE A 303 12.50 17.00 25.98
C ILE A 303 11.13 17.65 25.77
N VAL A 304 10.07 16.86 25.68
CA VAL A 304 8.69 17.33 25.45
C VAL A 304 8.23 18.26 26.56
N LYS A 305 8.46 17.89 27.84
CA LYS A 305 8.18 18.79 28.99
C LYS A 305 8.85 20.14 28.82
N SER A 306 10.13 20.16 28.44
CA SER A 306 10.91 21.39 28.29
C SER A 306 10.44 22.30 27.14
N GLU A 307 9.81 21.74 26.10
CA GLU A 307 9.27 22.50 24.99
C GLU A 307 7.88 23.07 25.30
N VAL A 308 7.07 22.34 26.05
CA VAL A 308 5.72 22.79 26.46
C VAL A 308 5.77 23.90 27.50
N GLU A 309 6.84 23.98 28.30
CA GLU A 309 7.05 25.04 29.29
C GLU A 309 7.53 26.39 28.69
N LYS A 310 7.88 26.45 27.40
CA LYS A 310 8.35 27.67 26.70
C LYS A 310 7.23 28.43 26.00
#